data_AF-A0A0F8ZFZ3-F1
#
_entry.id   AF-A0A0F8ZFZ3-F1
#
_cell.length_a   1.000
_cell.length_b   1.000
_cell.length_c   1.000
_cell.angle_alpha   90.00
_cell.angle_beta   90.00
_cell.angle_gamma   90.00
#
_symmetry.space_group_name_H-M   'P 1'
#
loop_
_entity.id
_entity.type
_entity.pdbx_description
1 polymer ?
#
loop_
_entity_poly.entity_id
_entity_poly.type
_entity_poly.pdbx_seq_one_letter_code
_entity_poly.pdbx_strand_id
1 'polypeptide(L)' 'VRLALQKKGIGSTLLAFAEEKLSSLGCMKINLQIMDGNDAVQQFYKANGYLTEKRISMGKRLNENIEGA' A
#
# COMPACT_ATOMS: atom_id res chain seq x y z
N VAL A 1 8.73 -2.61 -6.21
CA VAL A 1 10.20 -2.89 -6.22
C VAL A 1 10.46 -4.18 -6.98
N ARG A 2 11.31 -4.16 -8.01
CA ARG A 2 11.67 -5.37 -8.79
C ARG A 2 12.15 -6.48 -7.84
N LEU A 3 11.82 -7.74 -8.11
CA LEU A 3 12.15 -8.87 -7.23
C LEU A 3 13.62 -8.89 -6.80
N ALA A 4 14.55 -8.70 -7.74
CA ALA A 4 16.00 -8.65 -7.48
C ALA A 4 16.49 -7.52 -6.55
N LEU A 5 15.62 -6.55 -6.27
CA LEU A 5 15.89 -5.38 -5.42
C LEU A 5 15.10 -5.42 -4.11
N GLN A 6 14.30 -6.45 -3.86
CA GLN A 6 13.57 -6.60 -2.60
C GLN A 6 14.51 -6.97 -1.45
N LYS A 7 14.03 -6.75 -0.21
CA LYS A 7 14.77 -7.02 1.04
C LYS A 7 16.09 -6.25 1.19
N LYS A 8 16.30 -5.19 0.41
CA LYS A 8 17.46 -4.28 0.48
C LYS A 8 17.14 -2.93 1.14
N GLY A 9 16.06 -2.84 1.91
CA GLY A 9 15.60 -1.59 2.56
C GLY A 9 14.95 -0.56 1.61
N ILE A 10 15.08 -0.71 0.29
CA ILE A 10 14.56 0.24 -0.72
C ILE A 10 13.07 0.56 -0.51
N GLY A 11 12.25 -0.45 -0.24
CA GLY A 11 10.82 -0.26 0.00
C GLY A 11 10.53 0.65 1.20
N SER A 12 11.24 0.44 2.31
CA SER A 12 11.11 1.27 3.52
C SER A 12 11.63 2.69 3.29
N THR A 13 12.73 2.87 2.56
CA THR A 13 13.23 4.20 2.20
C THR A 13 12.22 4.99 1.36
N LEU A 14 11.61 4.34 0.36
CA LEU A 14 10.57 4.96 -0.45
C LEU A 14 9.35 5.34 0.38
N LEU A 15 8.96 4.47 1.31
CA LEU A 15 7.79 4.68 2.17
C LEU A 15 8.01 5.83 3.15
N ALA A 16 9.17 5.88 3.82
CA ALA A 16 9.52 6.96 4.73
C ALA A 16 9.57 8.33 4.01
N PHE A 17 10.12 8.38 2.80
CA PHE A 17 10.10 9.60 1.99
C PHE A 17 8.67 10.03 1.64
N ALA A 18 7.81 9.09 1.24
CA ALA A 18 6.41 9.38 0.93
C ALA A 18 5.66 9.90 2.17
N GLU A 19 5.87 9.28 3.33
CA GLU A 19 5.29 9.68 4.62
C GLU A 19 5.71 11.09 5.01
N GLU A 20 6.99 11.42 4.91
CA GLU A 20 7.52 12.77 5.18
C GLU A 20 6.82 13.81 4.28
N LYS A 21 6.74 13.55 2.97
CA LYS A 21 6.12 14.49 2.03
C LYS A 21 4.62 14.63 2.27
N LEU A 22 3.91 13.54 2.50
CA LEU A 22 2.48 13.60 2.79
C LEU A 22 2.22 14.34 4.11
N SER A 23 3.00 14.07 5.15
CA SER A 23 2.92 14.78 6.43
C SER A 23 3.15 16.27 6.27
N SER A 24 4.14 16.69 5.47
CA SER A 24 4.41 18.10 5.19
C SER A 24 3.26 18.84 4.48
N LEU A 25 2.37 18.10 3.83
CA LEU A 25 1.15 18.62 3.19
C LEU A 25 -0.08 18.59 4.12
N GLY A 26 0.09 18.20 5.38
CA GLY A 26 -1.01 18.06 6.34
C GLY A 26 -1.81 16.76 6.17
N CYS A 27 -1.26 15.75 5.49
CA CYS A 27 -1.91 14.45 5.40
C CYS A 27 -1.99 13.80 6.79
N MET A 28 -3.20 13.58 7.27
CA MET A 28 -3.44 13.02 8.60
C MET A 28 -3.36 11.49 8.65
N LYS A 29 -3.50 10.83 7.50
CA LYS A 29 -3.57 9.36 7.44
C LYS A 29 -3.30 8.81 6.05
N ILE A 30 -2.49 7.74 6.00
CA ILE A 30 -2.28 6.93 4.80
C ILE A 30 -3.12 5.65 4.93
N ASN A 31 -3.94 5.37 3.92
CA ASN A 31 -4.67 4.12 3.79
C ASN A 31 -4.15 3.35 2.58
N LEU A 32 -3.94 2.05 2.73
CA LEU A 32 -3.52 1.16 1.65
C LEU A 32 -4.38 -0.10 1.66
N GLN A 33 -4.46 -0.76 0.50
CA GLN A 33 -5.11 -2.05 0.33
C GLN A 33 -4.07 -3.08 -0.05
N ILE A 34 -4.11 -4.22 0.63
CA ILE A 34 -3.25 -5.37 0.35
C ILE A 34 -4.17 -6.47 -0.16
N MET A 35 -3.75 -7.15 -1.23
CA MET A 35 -4.46 -8.34 -1.71
C MET A 35 -4.48 -9.41 -0.62
N ASP A 36 -5.63 -10.07 -0.49
CA ASP A 36 -5.78 -11.14 0.49
C ASP A 36 -4.75 -12.28 0.26
N GLY A 37 -4.31 -12.90 1.35
CA GLY A 37 -3.27 -13.95 1.33
C GLY A 37 -1.83 -13.48 1.07
N ASN A 38 -1.58 -12.17 0.89
CA ASN A 38 -0.21 -11.66 0.73
C ASN A 38 0.44 -11.29 2.06
N ASP A 39 0.74 -12.30 2.88
CA ASP A 39 1.31 -12.13 4.22
C ASP A 39 2.66 -11.42 4.21
N ALA A 40 3.48 -11.63 3.17
CA ALA A 40 4.78 -10.98 3.04
C ALA A 40 4.65 -9.45 2.92
N VAL A 41 3.68 -8.98 2.12
CA VAL A 41 3.40 -7.55 1.99
C VAL A 41 2.73 -7.01 3.26
N GLN A 42 1.86 -7.78 3.91
CA GLN A 42 1.26 -7.38 5.17
C GLN A 42 2.33 -7.18 6.27
N GLN A 43 3.28 -8.10 6.41
CA GLN A 43 4.38 -7.99 7.35
C GLN A 43 5.30 -6.81 7.03
N PHE A 44 5.57 -6.57 5.74
CA PHE A 44 6.33 -5.39 5.32
C PHE A 44 5.70 -4.09 5.81
N TYR A 45 4.41 -3.86 5.57
CA TYR A 45 3.75 -2.63 6.02
C TYR A 45 3.62 -2.55 7.55
N LYS A 46 3.35 -3.68 8.23
CA LYS A 46 3.38 -3.74 9.71
C LYS A 46 4.74 -3.33 10.27
N ALA A 47 5.84 -3.78 9.68
CA ALA A 47 7.19 -3.40 10.09
C ALA A 47 7.50 -1.90 9.88
N ASN A 48 6.74 -1.22 9.02
CA ASN A 48 6.83 0.24 8.82
C ASN A 48 5.73 1.00 9.59
N GLY A 49 5.07 0.38 10.58
CA GLY A 49 4.13 1.07 11.49
C GLY A 49 2.67 1.12 11.03
N TYR A 50 2.31 0.46 9.92
CA TYR A 50 0.93 0.38 9.48
C TYR A 50 0.13 -0.64 10.30
N LEU A 51 -1.13 -0.33 10.59
CA LEU A 51 -2.03 -1.17 11.35
C LEU A 51 -3.18 -1.67 10.46
N THR A 52 -3.59 -2.92 10.70
CA THR A 52 -4.80 -3.46 10.09
C THR A 52 -6.03 -2.86 10.78
N GLU A 53 -6.97 -2.38 9.98
CA GLU A 53 -8.22 -1.81 10.48
C GLU A 53 -9.40 -2.71 10.10
N LYS A 54 -10.34 -2.91 11.03
CA LYS A 54 -11.54 -3.69 10.78
C LYS A 54 -12.53 -2.89 9.93
N ARG A 55 -12.39 -2.95 8.61
CA ARG A 55 -13.24 -2.25 7.64
C ARG A 55 -13.61 -3.14 6.46
N ILE A 56 -14.70 -2.81 5.78
CA ILE A 56 -15.10 -3.45 4.52
C ILE A 56 -14.52 -2.62 3.37
N SER A 57 -13.70 -3.26 2.53
CA SER A 57 -13.25 -2.68 1.26
C SER A 57 -14.24 -3.06 0.16
N MET A 58 -14.69 -2.10 -0.64
CA MET A 58 -15.64 -2.32 -1.72
C MET A 58 -15.15 -1.68 -3.01
N GLY A 59 -15.38 -2.35 -4.13
CA GLY A 59 -15.12 -1.83 -5.47
C GLY A 59 -16.21 -2.28 -6.43
N LYS A 60 -16.55 -1.43 -7.40
CA LYS A 60 -17.50 -1.73 -8.48
C LYS A 60 -16.81 -1.52 -9.81
N ARG A 61 -16.88 -2.51 -10.69
CA ARG A 61 -16.41 -2.38 -12.07
C ARG A 61 -17.50 -1.71 -12.91
N LEU A 62 -17.11 -0.76 -13.75
CA LEU A 62 -17.98 -0.14 -14.76
C LEU A 62 -17.64 -0.78 -16.11
N ASN A 63 -18.32 -1.88 -16.44
CA ASN A 63 -18.01 -2.70 -17.62
C ASN A 63 -18.14 -1.92 -18.94
N GLU A 64 -18.99 -0.88 -18.99
CA GLU A 64 -19.14 0.03 -20.13
C GLU A 64 -17.83 0.70 -20.57
N ASN A 65 -16.86 0.83 -19.67
CA ASN A 65 -15.57 1.47 -19.93
C ASN A 65 -14.41 0.45 -20.00
N ILE A 66 -14.69 -0.85 -19.94
CA ILE A 66 -13.67 -1.91 -19.98
C ILE A 66 -13.82 -2.63 -21.32
N GLU A 67 -13.04 -2.18 -22.31
CA GLU A 67 -12.97 -2.86 -23.60
C GLU A 67 -12.34 -4.26 -23.44
N GLY A 68 -12.99 -5.28 -23.98
CA GLY A 68 -12.48 -6.66 -24.04
C GLY A 68 -12.55 -7.45 -22.73
N ALA A 69 -13.47 -7.10 -21.82
CA ALA A 69 -13.81 -7.94 -20.66
C ALA A 69 -14.49 -9.26 -21.05
#